data_AF-A0AAW6BDW5-F1
#
_entry.id   AF-A0AAW6BDW5-F1
#
_cell.length_a   1.000
_cell.length_b   1.000
_cell.length_c   1.000
_cell.angle_alpha   90.00
_cell.angle_beta   90.00
_cell.angle_gamma   90.00
#
_symmetry.space_group_name_H-M   'P 1'
#
loop_
_entity.id
_entity.type
_entity.pdbx_description
1 polymer ?
#
loop_
_entity_poly.entity_id
_entity_poly.type
_entity_poly.pdbx_seq_one_letter_code
_entity_poly.pdbx_strand_id
1 'polypeptide(L)' 'MQVGQDVRRRVAACFVALHDHRVVGYYTLAAAGIQLTNLPTATIKKLPRYPTVPAVRMGRLAVDQAIRN' A
#
# COMPACT_ATOMS: atom_id res chain seq x y z
N MET A 1 6.19 -13.10 -12.93
CA MET A 1 5.08 -12.50 -12.15
C MET A 1 5.39 -11.04 -11.82
N GLN A 2 4.40 -10.14 -11.92
CA GLN A 2 4.58 -8.69 -11.82
C GLN A 2 5.17 -8.25 -10.47
N VAL A 3 4.64 -8.75 -9.34
CA VAL A 3 5.15 -8.40 -7.99
C VAL A 3 6.65 -8.70 -7.83
N GLY A 4 7.14 -9.81 -8.41
CA GLY A 4 8.56 -10.14 -8.38
C GLY A 4 9.44 -9.15 -9.14
N GLN A 5 8.97 -8.63 -10.28
CA GLN A 5 9.68 -7.56 -11.00
C GLN A 5 9.59 -6.23 -10.24
N ASP A 6 8.45 -5.94 -9.63
CA ASP A 6 8.22 -4.70 -8.88
C ASP A 6 9.17 -4.60 -7.66
N VAL A 7 9.33 -5.70 -6.92
CA VAL A 7 10.31 -5.80 -5.82
C VAL A 7 11.73 -5.67 -6.34
N ARG A 8 12.07 -6.38 -7.43
CA ARG A 8 13.43 -6.34 -8.00
C ARG A 8 13.82 -4.94 -8.49
N ARG A 9 12.86 -4.19 -9.02
CA ARG A 9 13.03 -2.79 -9.47
C ARG A 9 12.86 -1.76 -8.34
N ARG A 10 12.57 -2.21 -7.10
CA ARG A 10 12.31 -1.35 -5.93
C ARG A 10 11.15 -0.37 -6.12
N VAL A 11 10.17 -0.72 -6.96
CA VAL A 11 8.97 0.10 -7.19
C VAL A 11 7.83 -0.27 -6.24
N ALA A 12 7.87 -1.46 -5.64
CA ALA A 12 6.99 -1.86 -4.56
C ALA A 12 7.70 -2.82 -3.59
N ALA A 13 7.31 -2.81 -2.33
CA ALA A 13 7.65 -3.81 -1.33
C ALA A 13 6.49 -4.81 -1.19
N CYS A 14 6.80 -6.10 -1.01
CA CYS A 14 5.82 -7.16 -0.80
C CYS A 14 6.09 -7.82 0.55
N PHE A 15 5.04 -7.95 1.37
CA PHE A 15 5.09 -8.55 2.69
C PHE A 15 4.12 -9.72 2.75
N VAL A 16 4.52 -10.79 3.43
CA VAL A 16 3.72 -12.00 3.60
C VAL A 16 3.48 -12.26 5.09
N ALA A 17 2.26 -12.69 5.42
CA ALA A 17 1.92 -13.18 6.74
C ALA A 17 2.04 -14.71 6.75
N LEU A 18 2.74 -15.25 7.76
CA LEU A 18 2.95 -16.68 7.93
C LEU A 18 2.21 -17.19 9.17
N HIS A 19 1.59 -18.35 9.06
CA HIS A 19 1.04 -19.14 10.15
C HIS A 19 1.45 -20.60 9.95
N ASP A 20 2.19 -21.17 10.89
CA ASP A 20 2.72 -22.54 10.80
C ASP A 20 3.35 -22.87 9.44
N HIS A 21 4.25 -22.00 8.98
CA HIS A 21 4.95 -22.09 7.68
C HIS A 21 4.05 -22.00 6.43
N ARG A 22 2.76 -21.68 6.58
CA ARG A 22 1.84 -21.40 5.47
C ARG A 22 1.66 -19.90 5.31
N VAL A 23 1.64 -19.44 4.07
CA VAL A 23 1.27 -18.05 3.76
C VAL A 23 -0.23 -17.92 3.92
N VAL A 24 -0.67 -17.06 4.85
CA VAL A 24 -2.09 -16.80 5.14
C VAL A 24 -2.54 -15.41 4.70
N GLY A 25 -1.64 -14.63 4.13
CA GLY A 25 -1.96 -13.32 3.58
C GLY A 25 -0.73 -12.64 3.00
N TYR A 26 -0.98 -11.62 2.21
CA TYR A 26 0.08 -10.75 1.69
C TYR A 26 -0.46 -9.35 1.43
N TYR A 27 0.45 -8.39 1.41
CA TYR A 27 0.17 -7.05 0.90
C TYR A 27 1.37 -6.45 0.19
N THR A 28 1.12 -5.51 -0.70
CA THR A 28 2.16 -4.72 -1.36
C THR A 28 2.04 -3.24 -1.04
N LEU A 29 3.17 -2.59 -0.79
CA LEU A 29 3.27 -1.15 -0.55
C LEU A 29 4.14 -0.49 -1.61
N ALA A 30 3.74 0.69 -2.07
CA ALA A 30 4.54 1.53 -2.96
C ALA A 30 4.51 2.99 -2.49
N ALA A 31 5.59 3.73 -2.73
CA ALA A 31 5.61 5.16 -2.51
C ALA A 31 4.58 5.84 -3.43
N ALA A 32 3.85 6.82 -2.92
CA ALA A 32 2.84 7.54 -3.67
C ALA A 32 2.82 9.02 -3.30
N GLY A 33 2.39 9.84 -4.26
CA GLY A 33 2.03 11.24 -4.04
C GLY A 33 0.56 11.43 -4.39
N ILE A 34 -0.19 12.10 -3.51
CA ILE A 34 -1.58 12.47 -3.76
C ILE A 34 -1.62 13.98 -4.01
N GLN A 35 -2.20 14.39 -5.14
CA GLN A 35 -2.44 15.82 -5.39
C GLN A 35 -3.36 16.37 -4.30
N LEU A 36 -2.97 17.49 -3.69
CA LEU A 36 -3.74 18.10 -2.59
C LEU A 36 -5.17 18.42 -3.03
N THR A 37 -5.37 18.77 -4.31
CA THR A 37 -6.67 19.04 -4.94
C THR A 37 -7.58 17.82 -5.04
N ASN A 38 -7.05 16.60 -4.92
CA ASN A 38 -7.83 15.36 -4.94
C ASN A 38 -8.31 14.94 -3.55
N LEU A 39 -7.97 15.69 -2.50
CA LEU A 39 -8.37 15.39 -1.12
C LEU A 39 -9.64 16.14 -0.71
N PRO A 40 -10.43 15.60 0.22
CA PRO A 40 -11.54 16.35 0.81
C PRO A 40 -11.06 17.64 1.48
N THR A 41 -11.83 18.72 1.36
CA THR A 41 -11.48 20.04 1.91
C THR A 41 -11.18 20.01 3.42
N ALA A 42 -11.88 19.16 4.18
CA ALA A 42 -11.65 18.98 5.60
C ALA A 42 -10.25 18.42 5.92
N THR A 43 -9.71 17.59 5.01
CA THR A 43 -8.35 17.02 5.11
C THR A 43 -7.31 18.04 4.68
N ILE A 44 -7.55 18.77 3.59
CA ILE A 44 -6.63 19.82 3.07
C ILE A 44 -6.29 20.85 4.14
N LYS A 45 -7.30 21.30 4.92
CA LYS A 45 -7.12 22.30 5.98
C LYS A 45 -6.12 21.89 7.07
N LYS A 46 -5.84 20.59 7.22
CA LYS A 46 -4.96 20.03 8.25
C LYS A 46 -3.55 19.71 7.72
N LEU A 47 -3.27 19.99 6.45
CA LEU A 47 -2.02 19.63 5.79
C LEU A 47 -1.23 20.87 5.35
N PRO A 48 0.12 20.77 5.28
CA PRO A 48 0.95 21.80 4.67
C PRO A 48 0.51 22.12 3.23
N ARG A 49 0.62 23.38 2.80
CA ARG A 49 0.28 23.83 1.45
C ARG A 49 1.33 23.44 0.41
N TYR A 50 1.56 22.14 0.24
CA TYR A 50 2.35 21.58 -0.86
C TYR A 50 1.42 20.92 -1.89
N PRO A 51 1.75 20.99 -3.19
CA PRO A 51 0.87 20.47 -4.24
C PRO A 51 0.67 18.95 -4.13
N THR A 52 1.64 18.22 -3.59
CA THR A 52 1.59 16.77 -3.42
C THR A 52 1.77 16.40 -1.96
N VAL A 53 0.88 15.56 -1.45
CA VAL A 53 0.93 14.96 -0.11
C VAL A 53 1.63 13.61 -0.21
N PRO A 54 2.69 13.35 0.59
CA PRO A 54 3.34 12.05 0.60
C PRO A 54 2.41 11.00 1.18
N ALA A 55 2.37 9.83 0.53
CA ALA A 55 1.53 8.71 0.92
C ALA A 55 2.24 7.38 0.64
N VAL A 56 1.69 6.32 1.22
CA VAL A 56 2.02 4.94 0.86
C VAL A 56 0.76 4.30 0.28
N ARG A 57 0.87 3.78 -0.93
CA ARG A 57 -0.23 3.06 -1.59
C ARG A 57 -0.14 1.59 -1.22
N MET A 58 -1.22 1.03 -0.68
CA MET A 58 -1.42 -0.41 -0.63
C MET A 58 -1.95 -0.89 -1.97
N GLY A 59 -1.13 -1.61 -2.74
CA GLY A 59 -1.46 -2.00 -4.12
C GLY A 59 -2.31 -3.26 -4.19
N ARG A 60 -1.92 -4.29 -3.43
CA ARG A 60 -2.64 -5.54 -3.27
C ARG A 60 -2.74 -5.86 -1.79
N LEU A 61 -3.86 -6.44 -1.39
CA LEU A 61 -4.10 -7.01 -0.07
C LEU A 61 -4.94 -8.26 -0.28
N ALA A 62 -4.48 -9.39 0.27
CA ALA A 62 -5.25 -10.61 0.31
C ALA A 62 -5.01 -11.32 1.64
N VAL A 63 -6.05 -11.97 2.14
CA VAL A 63 -6.06 -12.78 3.35
C VAL A 63 -6.72 -14.10 3.01
N ASP A 64 -6.18 -15.19 3.54
CA ASP A 64 -6.80 -16.51 3.42
C ASP A 64 -8.20 -16.48 4.07
N GLN A 65 -9.20 -17.04 3.37
CA GLN A 65 -10.59 -17.03 3.83
C GLN A 65 -10.77 -17.85 5.11
N ALA A 66 -9.97 -18.90 5.31
CA ALA A 66 -10.07 -19.75 6.49
C ALA A 66 -9.76 -19.01 7.80
N ILE A 67 -9.04 -17.89 7.72
CA ILE A 67 -8.70 -17.04 8.88
C ILE A 67 -9.34 -15.65 8.82
N ARG A 68 -10.22 -15.41 7.83
CA ARG A 68 -10.87 -14.13 7.64
C ARG A 68 -12.10 -14.06 8.55
N ASN A 69 -12.11 -13.08 9.45
CA ASN A 69 -13.24 -12.75 10.34
C ASN A 69 -14.53 -12.45 9.56
#